data_AF-K3XQ37-F1
#
_entry.id   AF-K3XQ37-F1
#
_cell.length_a   1.000
_cell.length_b   1.000
_cell.length_c   1.000
_cell.angle_alpha   90.00
_cell.angle_beta   90.00
_cell.angle_gamma   90.00
#
_symmetry.space_group_name_H-M   'P 1'
#
loop_
_entity.id
_entity.type
_entity.pdbx_description
1 polymer ?
#
loop_
_entity_poly.entity_id
_entity_poly.type
_entity_poly.pdbx_seq_one_letter_code
_entity_poly.pdbx_strand_id
1 'polypeptide(L)'
;MEAQQPTPPAKKVKPSPPRTDAEAGAAGDGEDRFSALDDDALREILARLPLRDAAVTTALSRRWPRVFATLPRLRLDSTTFNARASLGIDYCDDNCRWVDSLDCVLAGREAPVVAFEVDVDIDLLEGYGDWFYSSFREVCRRGALRELRVVNDHVHERYLLPSPVYACETLTSLDLDSCWLRVPGKLTGLRAVRSLRLRNVVAEDADLRRVISRCRAVERLVLDDCHRARNVVIRGPSLKELEIRSYRPLRVKVTKAPGLESAKLILFYDFPDCFWNSYDNSDGEIARKRPDGNKVQELFDFEAMQKREHKKTDEATNIMTFLSGLGCAKELFLNLSYEFAKLSLGLNHNDRGLAKVVSCLLNSSPNLSDLEIHDPYNYDDRRVSSLAPEFWEEHVSTECVQNHLSNITFYRASESFQDCPYIVFSKFLVMRARALKRMSIKYQRSKDHHLYADELETVRGELQQCPRASPGALVEISAVDRLPWY
;
A
#
# COMPACT_ATOMS: atom_id res chain seq x y z
N MET A 1 -70.49 8.74 33.10
CA MET A 1 -71.14 9.86 32.38
C MET A 1 -71.11 11.06 33.32
N GLU A 2 -71.08 12.29 32.79
CA GLU A 2 -70.84 13.55 33.55
C GLU A 2 -69.40 13.69 34.12
N ALA A 3 -68.76 14.86 34.11
CA ALA A 3 -68.95 16.05 33.26
C ALA A 3 -67.61 16.80 33.12
N GLN A 4 -67.32 17.38 31.95
CA GLN A 4 -66.11 18.18 31.72
C GLN A 4 -66.29 19.61 32.26
N GLN A 5 -65.30 20.13 33.00
CA GLN A 5 -65.21 21.54 33.35
C GLN A 5 -64.41 22.32 32.28
N PRO A 6 -64.82 23.54 31.89
CA PRO A 6 -64.14 24.32 30.86
C PRO A 6 -62.91 25.07 31.41
N THR A 7 -61.83 25.09 30.63
CA THR A 7 -60.62 25.88 30.87
C THR A 7 -60.82 27.37 30.53
N PRO A 8 -60.25 28.32 31.31
CA PRO A 8 -60.37 29.74 31.04
C PRO A 8 -59.46 30.21 29.89
N PRO A 9 -59.84 31.26 29.14
CA PRO A 9 -59.12 31.70 27.93
C PRO A 9 -57.82 32.46 28.25
N ALA A 10 -56.80 32.24 27.40
CA ALA A 10 -55.49 32.87 27.52
C ALA A 10 -55.54 34.40 27.28
N LYS A 11 -54.84 35.17 28.13
CA LYS A 11 -54.66 36.62 27.96
C LYS A 11 -53.67 36.90 26.81
N LYS A 12 -54.12 37.61 25.77
CA LYS A 12 -53.28 38.11 24.69
C LYS A 12 -52.32 39.19 25.22
N VAL A 13 -51.02 38.99 25.08
CA VAL A 13 -49.99 40.01 25.34
C VAL A 13 -49.83 40.89 24.09
N LYS A 14 -49.84 42.22 24.26
CA LYS A 14 -49.55 43.20 23.20
C LYS A 14 -48.03 43.33 23.02
N PRO A 15 -47.50 43.43 21.79
CA PRO A 15 -46.10 43.79 21.57
C PRO A 15 -45.85 45.28 21.86
N SER A 16 -44.69 45.58 22.45
CA SER A 16 -44.19 46.94 22.70
C SER A 16 -43.55 47.55 21.44
N PRO A 17 -43.58 48.88 21.26
CA PRO A 17 -42.96 49.54 20.11
C PRO A 17 -41.42 49.57 20.20
N PRO A 18 -40.71 49.71 19.06
CA PRO A 18 -39.25 49.75 19.03
C PRO A 18 -38.72 51.06 19.64
N ARG A 19 -37.58 50.99 20.33
CA ARG A 19 -36.79 52.15 20.73
C ARG A 19 -35.64 52.35 19.75
N THR A 20 -35.49 53.59 19.29
CA THR A 20 -34.39 54.04 18.43
C THR A 20 -33.13 54.31 19.25
N ASP A 21 -32.02 53.83 18.72
CA ASP A 21 -30.60 54.16 18.91
C ASP A 21 -30.24 55.32 19.84
N ALA A 22 -29.35 55.06 20.81
CA ALA A 22 -28.00 55.65 20.86
C ALA A 22 -27.30 55.32 22.18
N GLU A 23 -26.39 54.33 22.19
CA GLU A 23 -25.17 54.37 23.02
C GLU A 23 -24.18 53.32 22.50
N ALA A 24 -23.04 53.79 21.98
CA ALA A 24 -22.01 52.93 21.41
C ALA A 24 -21.11 52.38 22.52
N GLY A 25 -21.09 51.06 22.68
CA GLY A 25 -20.33 50.36 23.72
C GLY A 25 -19.68 49.07 23.21
N ALA A 26 -18.70 49.21 22.32
CA ALA A 26 -17.66 48.20 22.00
C ALA A 26 -18.07 46.71 22.08
N ALA A 27 -19.09 46.30 21.31
CA ALA A 27 -19.13 44.91 20.84
C ALA A 27 -18.10 44.78 19.73
N GLY A 28 -17.16 43.84 19.85
CA GLY A 28 -16.18 43.58 18.80
C GLY A 28 -16.89 43.17 17.52
N ASP A 29 -16.68 43.93 16.45
CA ASP A 29 -17.17 43.60 15.12
C ASP A 29 -16.49 42.32 14.66
N GLY A 30 -17.19 41.20 14.84
CA GLY A 30 -16.74 39.88 14.39
C GLY A 30 -16.91 39.79 12.89
N GLU A 31 -16.02 40.45 12.14
CA GLU A 31 -16.02 40.46 10.67
C GLU A 31 -16.28 39.03 10.14
N ASP A 32 -17.36 38.86 9.37
CA ASP A 32 -17.66 37.58 8.72
C ASP A 32 -16.70 37.35 7.56
N ARG A 33 -15.51 36.91 7.91
CA ARG A 33 -14.42 36.56 7.00
C ARG A 33 -14.72 35.31 6.17
N PHE A 34 -15.72 34.50 6.54
CA PHE A 34 -16.14 33.34 5.74
C PHE A 34 -17.00 33.76 4.55
N SER A 35 -17.92 34.73 4.73
CA SER A 35 -18.67 35.31 3.62
C SER A 35 -17.79 36.03 2.58
N ALA A 36 -16.61 36.51 3.00
CA ALA A 36 -15.63 37.18 2.14
C ALA A 36 -14.76 36.23 1.27
N LEU A 37 -14.74 34.92 1.55
CA LEU A 37 -14.01 33.94 0.72
C LEU A 37 -14.66 33.78 -0.65
N ASP A 38 -13.90 33.41 -1.68
CA ASP A 38 -14.44 33.01 -2.99
C ASP A 38 -14.95 31.55 -3.00
N ASP A 39 -15.62 31.15 -4.09
CA ASP A 39 -16.19 29.78 -4.19
C ASP A 39 -15.11 28.70 -4.33
N ASP A 40 -13.89 29.05 -4.77
CA ASP A 40 -12.76 28.12 -4.88
C ASP A 40 -12.20 27.78 -3.51
N ALA A 41 -11.96 28.78 -2.67
CA ALA A 41 -11.55 28.64 -1.27
C ALA A 41 -12.61 27.90 -0.44
N LEU A 42 -13.89 28.20 -0.63
CA LEU A 42 -14.96 27.46 0.04
C LEU A 42 -15.01 25.99 -0.41
N ARG A 43 -14.84 25.69 -1.71
CA ARG A 43 -14.75 24.29 -2.19
C ARG A 43 -13.56 23.55 -1.60
N GLU A 44 -12.40 24.20 -1.46
CA GLU A 44 -11.20 23.60 -0.86
C GLU A 44 -11.36 23.33 0.65
N ILE A 45 -12.05 24.22 1.39
CA ILE A 45 -12.42 23.98 2.80
C ILE A 45 -13.37 22.79 2.90
N LEU A 46 -14.47 22.79 2.14
CA LEU A 46 -15.48 21.73 2.16
C LEU A 46 -14.92 20.37 1.74
N ALA A 47 -14.00 20.32 0.78
CA ALA A 47 -13.33 19.09 0.34
C ALA A 47 -12.40 18.46 1.40
N ARG A 48 -12.11 19.17 2.49
CA ARG A 48 -11.30 18.70 3.64
C ARG A 48 -12.14 18.30 4.85
N LEU A 49 -13.44 18.60 4.84
CA LEU A 49 -14.37 18.19 5.89
C LEU A 49 -14.94 16.79 5.57
N PRO A 50 -15.32 15.99 6.60
CA PRO A 50 -16.18 14.84 6.41
C PRO A 50 -17.47 15.24 5.68
N LEU A 51 -17.98 14.38 4.79
CA LEU A 51 -19.11 14.75 3.93
C LEU A 51 -20.35 15.17 4.71
N ARG A 52 -20.63 14.50 5.85
CA ARG A 52 -21.74 14.85 6.74
C ARG A 52 -21.58 16.28 7.28
N ASP A 53 -20.39 16.65 7.72
CA ASP A 53 -20.11 17.97 8.30
C ASP A 53 -20.09 19.06 7.21
N ALA A 54 -19.54 18.75 6.04
CA ALA A 54 -19.64 19.59 4.83
C ALA A 54 -21.12 19.84 4.46
N ALA A 55 -21.99 18.83 4.53
CA ALA A 55 -23.42 18.98 4.28
C ALA A 55 -24.12 19.86 5.34
N VAL A 56 -23.72 19.79 6.62
CA VAL A 56 -24.25 20.69 7.68
C VAL A 56 -23.94 22.15 7.38
N THR A 57 -22.77 22.47 6.79
CA THR A 57 -22.44 23.87 6.43
C THR A 57 -23.41 24.51 5.43
N THR A 58 -24.20 23.71 4.69
CA THR A 58 -25.20 24.23 3.75
C THR A 58 -26.30 25.05 4.45
N ALA A 59 -26.47 24.88 5.76
CA ALA A 59 -27.37 25.70 6.57
C ALA A 59 -26.83 27.11 6.91
N LEU A 60 -25.54 27.39 6.73
CA LEU A 60 -24.91 28.65 7.15
C LEU A 60 -25.37 29.86 6.32
N SER A 61 -25.54 29.70 5.00
CA SER A 61 -26.12 30.74 4.14
C SER A 61 -26.58 30.17 2.81
N ARG A 62 -27.37 30.94 2.04
CA ARG A 62 -27.88 30.55 0.70
C ARG A 62 -26.79 30.23 -0.34
N ARG A 63 -25.53 30.57 -0.06
CA ARG A 63 -24.38 30.30 -0.93
C ARG A 63 -23.84 28.88 -0.77
N TRP A 64 -23.68 28.42 0.47
CA TRP A 64 -23.07 27.14 0.82
C TRP A 64 -23.73 25.92 0.13
N PRO A 65 -25.07 25.80 -0.02
CA PRO A 65 -25.70 24.71 -0.78
C PRO A 65 -25.20 24.60 -2.23
N ARG A 66 -25.00 25.73 -2.92
CA ARG A 66 -24.54 25.76 -4.33
C ARG A 66 -23.07 25.36 -4.44
N VAL A 67 -22.24 25.87 -3.52
CA VAL A 67 -20.82 25.51 -3.43
C VAL A 67 -20.68 24.01 -3.13
N PHE A 68 -21.48 23.48 -2.20
CA PHE A 68 -21.53 22.05 -1.87
C PHE A 68 -21.97 21.19 -3.08
N ALA A 69 -23.02 21.61 -3.81
CA ALA A 69 -23.49 20.91 -5.01
C ALA A 69 -22.48 20.86 -6.17
N THR A 70 -21.42 21.69 -6.13
CA THR A 70 -20.35 21.73 -7.13
C THR A 70 -19.04 21.07 -6.68
N LEU A 71 -18.98 20.46 -5.48
CA LEU A 71 -17.75 19.86 -4.94
C LEU A 71 -17.15 18.77 -5.86
N PRO A 72 -15.95 18.94 -6.43
CA PRO A 72 -15.41 18.00 -7.41
C PRO A 72 -14.92 16.68 -6.79
N ARG A 73 -14.61 16.68 -5.49
CA ARG A 73 -14.23 15.50 -4.71
C ARG A 73 -15.40 15.09 -3.83
N LEU A 74 -15.68 13.79 -3.75
CA LEU A 74 -16.66 13.21 -2.85
C LEU A 74 -15.96 12.10 -2.05
N ARG A 75 -15.80 12.31 -0.74
CA ARG A 75 -15.24 11.33 0.19
C ARG A 75 -16.36 10.76 1.05
N LEU A 76 -16.49 9.45 1.05
CA LEU A 76 -17.36 8.69 1.94
C LEU A 76 -16.47 7.87 2.87
N ASP A 77 -16.61 8.05 4.18
CA ASP A 77 -15.81 7.35 5.18
C ASP A 77 -16.68 6.89 6.36
N SER A 78 -16.12 6.14 7.32
CA SER A 78 -16.84 5.65 8.50
C SER A 78 -17.64 6.75 9.25
N THR A 79 -17.17 8.01 9.25
CA THR A 79 -17.89 9.13 9.88
C THR A 79 -19.13 9.59 9.08
N THR A 80 -19.16 9.25 7.79
CA THR A 80 -20.28 9.46 6.87
C THR A 80 -21.38 8.41 7.05
N PHE A 81 -21.02 7.16 7.35
CA PHE A 81 -21.93 6.01 7.49
C PHE A 81 -22.33 5.69 8.95
N ASN A 82 -22.57 6.72 9.77
CA ASN A 82 -23.02 6.59 11.17
C ASN A 82 -22.13 5.78 12.13
N ALA A 83 -20.88 5.42 11.78
CA ALA A 83 -19.98 4.69 12.68
C ALA A 83 -19.58 5.48 13.95
N ARG A 84 -20.04 6.74 14.10
CA ARG A 84 -19.94 7.53 15.35
C ARG A 84 -20.59 6.82 16.56
N ALA A 85 -21.39 5.77 16.34
CA ALA A 85 -21.89 4.86 17.38
C ALA A 85 -20.80 4.34 18.35
N SER A 86 -19.65 3.92 17.82
CA SER A 86 -18.53 3.39 18.65
C SER A 86 -17.81 4.46 19.47
N LEU A 87 -18.02 5.74 19.14
CA LEU A 87 -17.45 6.90 19.82
C LEU A 87 -18.47 7.61 20.74
N GLY A 88 -19.72 7.15 20.79
CA GLY A 88 -20.78 7.74 21.62
C GLY A 88 -21.23 9.15 21.21
N ILE A 89 -21.00 9.55 19.94
CA ILE A 89 -21.29 10.89 19.42
C ILE A 89 -22.34 10.77 18.31
N ASP A 90 -23.41 11.59 18.35
CA ASP A 90 -24.28 11.90 17.19
C ASP A 90 -24.59 10.72 16.25
N TYR A 91 -25.17 9.67 16.83
CA TYR A 91 -25.64 8.48 16.13
C TYR A 91 -27.03 8.73 15.51
N CYS A 92 -27.28 8.18 14.32
CA CYS A 92 -28.61 8.13 13.74
C CYS A 92 -29.10 6.67 13.76
N ASP A 93 -30.09 6.37 14.61
CA ASP A 93 -30.69 5.04 14.76
C ASP A 93 -31.32 4.48 13.46
N ASP A 94 -31.61 5.34 12.50
CA ASP A 94 -32.33 5.01 11.26
C ASP A 94 -31.35 4.93 10.08
N ASN A 95 -30.88 3.72 9.78
CA ASN A 95 -29.93 3.47 8.69
C ASN A 95 -30.50 3.78 7.29
N CYS A 96 -31.81 3.84 7.10
CA CYS A 96 -32.37 4.23 5.80
C CYS A 96 -32.16 5.73 5.52
N ARG A 97 -32.21 6.58 6.55
CA ARG A 97 -32.10 8.04 6.39
C ARG A 97 -30.76 8.53 5.88
N TRP A 98 -29.65 7.86 6.20
CA TRP A 98 -28.35 8.25 5.67
C TRP A 98 -28.23 7.89 4.19
N VAL A 99 -28.79 6.74 3.77
CA VAL A 99 -28.85 6.32 2.36
C VAL A 99 -29.64 7.35 1.55
N ASP A 100 -30.85 7.67 1.99
CA ASP A 100 -31.70 8.69 1.37
C ASP A 100 -30.98 10.05 1.29
N SER A 101 -30.23 10.41 2.33
CA SER A 101 -29.43 11.65 2.38
C SER A 101 -28.29 11.64 1.36
N LEU A 102 -27.55 10.54 1.23
CA LEU A 102 -26.48 10.41 0.23
C LEU A 102 -27.03 10.37 -1.20
N ASP A 103 -28.19 9.74 -1.43
CA ASP A 103 -28.88 9.81 -2.72
C ASP A 103 -29.36 11.23 -3.04
N CYS A 104 -29.83 11.99 -2.05
CA CYS A 104 -30.11 13.42 -2.23
C CYS A 104 -28.84 14.23 -2.55
N VAL A 105 -27.71 13.93 -1.89
CA VAL A 105 -26.41 14.55 -2.18
C VAL A 105 -25.93 14.22 -3.60
N LEU A 106 -26.09 12.97 -4.07
CA LEU A 106 -25.67 12.54 -5.41
C LEU A 106 -26.60 13.08 -6.51
N ALA A 107 -27.91 13.10 -6.27
CA ALA A 107 -28.91 13.63 -7.21
C ALA A 107 -28.83 15.15 -7.33
N GLY A 108 -28.65 15.86 -6.22
CA GLY A 108 -28.60 17.33 -6.13
C GLY A 108 -27.33 17.99 -6.68
N ARG A 109 -26.41 17.23 -7.30
CA ARG A 109 -25.14 17.75 -7.81
C ARG A 109 -25.29 18.55 -9.10
N GLU A 110 -24.83 19.80 -9.06
CA GLU A 110 -24.68 20.68 -10.22
C GLU A 110 -23.42 20.36 -11.03
N ALA A 111 -22.36 19.84 -10.40
CA ALA A 111 -21.13 19.39 -11.08
C ALA A 111 -20.92 17.86 -11.02
N PRO A 112 -20.34 17.22 -12.03
CA PRO A 112 -20.02 15.79 -11.97
C PRO A 112 -18.89 15.53 -10.94
N VAL A 113 -18.81 14.30 -10.42
CA VAL A 113 -17.74 13.89 -9.51
C VAL A 113 -16.45 13.64 -10.32
N VAL A 114 -15.35 14.25 -9.89
CA VAL A 114 -14.02 14.12 -10.52
C VAL A 114 -13.13 13.17 -9.72
N ALA A 115 -13.19 13.24 -8.39
CA ALA A 115 -12.58 12.25 -7.49
C ALA A 115 -13.64 11.63 -6.58
N PHE A 116 -13.71 10.31 -6.55
CA PHE A 116 -14.57 9.56 -5.64
C PHE A 116 -13.71 8.70 -4.73
N GLU A 117 -13.85 8.91 -3.43
CA GLU A 117 -13.08 8.23 -2.40
C GLU A 117 -14.05 7.55 -1.45
N VAL A 118 -13.90 6.24 -1.27
CA VAL A 118 -14.67 5.44 -0.32
C VAL A 118 -13.66 4.75 0.60
N ASP A 119 -13.81 4.96 1.91
CA ASP A 119 -12.83 4.60 2.95
C ASP A 119 -13.62 4.04 4.15
N VAL A 120 -14.15 2.83 3.97
CA VAL A 120 -15.19 2.28 4.85
C VAL A 120 -14.94 0.83 5.20
N ASP A 121 -15.33 0.44 6.39
CA ASP A 121 -15.67 -0.94 6.67
C ASP A 121 -16.94 -1.29 5.88
N ILE A 122 -16.88 -2.30 5.01
CA ILE A 122 -17.99 -2.69 4.13
C ILE A 122 -19.09 -3.46 4.86
N ASP A 123 -18.86 -3.94 6.09
CA ASP A 123 -19.92 -4.48 6.93
C ASP A 123 -20.93 -3.39 7.36
N LEU A 124 -20.50 -2.11 7.38
CA LEU A 124 -21.42 -0.97 7.53
C LEU A 124 -22.39 -0.81 6.33
N LEU A 125 -22.12 -1.51 5.23
CA LEU A 125 -22.97 -1.61 4.05
C LEU A 125 -23.72 -2.96 3.97
N GLU A 126 -23.72 -3.78 5.03
CA GLU A 126 -24.56 -4.98 5.10
C GLU A 126 -26.04 -4.57 4.92
N GLY A 127 -26.74 -5.21 3.98
CA GLY A 127 -28.09 -4.83 3.57
C GLY A 127 -28.17 -3.67 2.56
N TYR A 128 -27.09 -2.89 2.36
CA TYR A 128 -27.03 -1.72 1.46
C TYR A 128 -26.16 -1.92 0.21
N GLY A 129 -25.77 -3.17 -0.10
CA GLY A 129 -24.97 -3.49 -1.28
C GLY A 129 -25.55 -2.95 -2.59
N ASP A 130 -26.86 -3.06 -2.81
CA ASP A 130 -27.52 -2.54 -4.03
C ASP A 130 -27.37 -1.03 -4.19
N TRP A 131 -27.40 -0.28 -3.08
CA TRP A 131 -27.12 1.16 -3.08
C TRP A 131 -25.65 1.43 -3.42
N PHE A 132 -24.70 0.69 -2.84
CA PHE A 132 -23.28 0.82 -3.16
C PHE A 132 -23.01 0.60 -4.67
N TYR A 133 -23.54 -0.45 -5.28
CA TYR A 133 -23.39 -0.66 -6.73
C TYR A 133 -24.09 0.42 -7.57
N SER A 134 -25.20 0.98 -7.07
CA SER A 134 -25.98 2.02 -7.76
C SER A 134 -25.33 3.40 -7.70
N SER A 135 -24.71 3.79 -6.58
CA SER A 135 -24.00 5.06 -6.44
C SER A 135 -22.80 5.13 -7.40
N PHE A 136 -22.01 4.06 -7.48
CA PHE A 136 -20.93 3.93 -8.48
C PHE A 136 -21.46 4.03 -9.92
N ARG A 137 -22.64 3.49 -10.21
CA ARG A 137 -23.27 3.60 -11.53
C ARG A 137 -23.59 5.05 -11.87
N GLU A 138 -24.18 5.83 -10.97
CA GLU A 138 -24.48 7.25 -11.23
C GLU A 138 -23.20 8.11 -11.33
N VAL A 139 -22.23 7.90 -10.44
CA VAL A 139 -20.93 8.58 -10.46
C VAL A 139 -20.21 8.33 -11.79
N CYS A 140 -20.12 7.07 -12.24
CA CYS A 140 -19.46 6.72 -13.50
C CYS A 140 -20.24 7.20 -14.74
N ARG A 141 -21.59 7.18 -14.69
CA ARG A 141 -22.46 7.59 -15.82
C ARG A 141 -22.24 9.03 -16.27
N ARG A 142 -21.87 9.92 -15.34
CA ARG A 142 -21.57 11.34 -15.66
C ARG A 142 -20.22 11.56 -16.36
N GLY A 143 -19.38 10.52 -16.50
CA GLY A 143 -18.24 10.50 -17.42
C GLY A 143 -17.04 11.37 -17.07
N ALA A 144 -17.02 12.06 -15.92
CA ALA A 144 -15.94 12.96 -15.52
C ALA A 144 -14.97 12.39 -14.46
N LEU A 145 -15.20 11.17 -13.98
CA LEU A 145 -14.41 10.53 -12.92
C LEU A 145 -12.95 10.30 -13.37
N ARG A 146 -12.01 10.94 -12.69
CA ARG A 146 -10.55 10.85 -12.94
C ARG A 146 -9.82 10.07 -11.85
N GLU A 147 -10.30 10.14 -10.62
CA GLU A 147 -9.69 9.49 -9.47
C GLU A 147 -10.75 8.63 -8.77
N LEU A 148 -10.45 7.36 -8.56
CA LEU A 148 -11.25 6.45 -7.77
C LEU A 148 -10.36 5.78 -6.72
N ARG A 149 -10.66 6.01 -5.45
CA ARG A 149 -10.08 5.26 -4.32
C ARG A 149 -11.21 4.50 -3.62
N VAL A 150 -11.05 3.20 -3.45
CA VAL A 150 -11.95 2.37 -2.65
C VAL A 150 -11.10 1.53 -1.71
N VAL A 151 -11.13 1.88 -0.44
CA VAL A 151 -10.48 1.14 0.64
C VAL A 151 -11.55 0.53 1.52
N ASN A 152 -11.34 -0.74 1.80
CA ASN A 152 -12.18 -1.56 2.66
C ASN A 152 -11.31 -2.02 3.83
N ASP A 153 -11.55 -1.41 4.99
CA ASP A 153 -10.77 -1.65 6.22
C ASP A 153 -11.07 -3.03 6.84
N HIS A 154 -12.06 -3.77 6.33
CA HIS A 154 -12.38 -5.10 6.84
C HIS A 154 -11.44 -6.18 6.31
N VAL A 155 -10.90 -6.98 7.24
CA VAL A 155 -9.94 -8.08 7.01
C VAL A 155 -10.56 -9.35 6.36
N HIS A 156 -11.89 -9.45 6.21
CA HIS A 156 -12.58 -10.72 5.96
C HIS A 156 -13.58 -10.69 4.80
N GLU A 157 -14.43 -9.67 4.73
CA GLU A 157 -15.37 -9.45 3.62
C GLU A 157 -14.71 -8.64 2.49
N ARG A 158 -15.01 -8.97 1.22
CA ARG A 158 -14.47 -8.26 0.04
C ARG A 158 -15.58 -7.96 -0.97
N TYR A 159 -15.71 -6.70 -1.36
CA TYR A 159 -16.65 -6.26 -2.38
C TYR A 159 -16.26 -6.71 -3.79
N LEU A 160 -17.23 -6.79 -4.70
CA LEU A 160 -16.97 -6.92 -6.12
C LEU A 160 -16.73 -5.53 -6.73
N LEU A 161 -15.69 -5.33 -7.54
CA LEU A 161 -15.51 -4.02 -8.18
C LEU A 161 -16.72 -3.71 -9.10
N PRO A 162 -17.45 -2.58 -8.89
CA PRO A 162 -18.65 -2.28 -9.66
C PRO A 162 -18.38 -2.19 -11.16
N SER A 163 -19.19 -2.88 -11.96
CA SER A 163 -18.95 -3.02 -13.42
C SER A 163 -18.81 -1.70 -14.21
N PRO A 164 -19.46 -0.56 -13.84
CA PRO A 164 -19.26 0.71 -14.53
C PRO A 164 -17.82 1.24 -14.47
N VAL A 165 -17.04 0.90 -13.43
CA VAL A 165 -15.65 1.36 -13.27
C VAL A 165 -14.77 0.90 -14.44
N TYR A 166 -14.96 -0.34 -14.91
CA TYR A 166 -14.26 -0.88 -16.08
C TYR A 166 -14.59 -0.15 -17.40
N ALA A 167 -15.65 0.65 -17.43
CA ALA A 167 -16.08 1.44 -18.59
C ALA A 167 -15.61 2.90 -18.55
N CYS A 168 -15.07 3.39 -17.42
CA CYS A 168 -14.59 4.76 -17.29
C CYS A 168 -13.39 5.04 -18.21
N GLU A 169 -13.58 5.90 -19.22
CA GLU A 169 -12.52 6.29 -20.16
C GLU A 169 -11.65 7.43 -19.62
N THR A 170 -12.19 8.26 -18.73
CA THR A 170 -11.55 9.44 -18.12
C THR A 170 -10.69 9.14 -16.89
N LEU A 171 -10.73 7.90 -16.39
CA LEU A 171 -10.05 7.52 -15.15
C LEU A 171 -8.52 7.53 -15.31
N THR A 172 -7.84 8.32 -14.49
CA THR A 172 -6.37 8.49 -14.47
C THR A 172 -5.70 7.88 -13.24
N SER A 173 -6.41 7.78 -12.12
CA SER A 173 -5.96 7.09 -10.90
C SER A 173 -7.01 6.09 -10.45
N LEU A 174 -6.58 4.85 -10.21
CA LEU A 174 -7.41 3.77 -9.66
C LEU A 174 -6.65 3.13 -8.49
N ASP A 175 -7.19 3.30 -7.29
CA ASP A 175 -6.68 2.74 -6.04
C ASP A 175 -7.75 1.84 -5.41
N LEU A 176 -7.51 0.53 -5.40
CA LEU A 176 -8.46 -0.46 -4.88
C LEU A 176 -7.81 -1.29 -3.79
N ASP A 177 -8.52 -1.46 -2.68
CA ASP A 177 -8.16 -2.35 -1.57
C ASP A 177 -9.21 -3.45 -1.39
N SER A 178 -8.82 -4.59 -0.83
CA SER A 178 -9.69 -5.68 -0.35
C SER A 178 -10.92 -5.97 -1.23
N CYS A 179 -10.70 -6.23 -2.53
CA CYS A 179 -11.76 -6.40 -3.53
C CYS A 179 -11.62 -7.66 -4.41
N TRP A 180 -12.73 -8.08 -5.02
CA TRP A 180 -12.79 -9.07 -6.10
C TRP A 180 -12.71 -8.38 -7.46
N LEU A 181 -11.69 -8.69 -8.24
CA LEU A 181 -11.48 -8.14 -9.58
C LEU A 181 -11.95 -9.14 -10.67
N ARG A 182 -13.27 -9.35 -10.78
CA ARG A 182 -13.84 -10.17 -11.86
C ARG A 182 -13.97 -9.32 -13.12
N VAL A 183 -13.06 -9.49 -14.08
CA VAL A 183 -12.94 -8.57 -15.21
C VAL A 183 -13.86 -9.02 -16.35
N PRO A 184 -14.72 -8.14 -16.90
CA PRO A 184 -15.56 -8.51 -18.03
C PRO A 184 -14.71 -8.83 -19.27
N GLY A 185 -15.20 -9.72 -20.15
CA GLY A 185 -14.48 -10.16 -21.34
C GLY A 185 -14.14 -9.05 -22.35
N LYS A 186 -14.87 -7.93 -22.30
CA LYS A 186 -14.61 -6.70 -23.08
C LYS A 186 -14.48 -5.51 -22.14
N LEU A 187 -13.28 -4.93 -22.07
CA LEU A 187 -13.03 -3.65 -21.41
C LEU A 187 -13.18 -2.51 -22.42
N THR A 188 -13.99 -1.50 -22.07
CA THR A 188 -14.15 -0.26 -22.85
C THR A 188 -13.29 0.88 -22.28
N GLY A 189 -13.25 1.03 -20.95
CA GLY A 189 -12.51 2.09 -20.27
C GLY A 189 -11.03 1.80 -20.01
N LEU A 190 -10.54 2.44 -18.93
CA LEU A 190 -9.24 2.29 -18.26
C LEU A 190 -7.99 2.63 -19.10
N ARG A 191 -8.13 3.17 -20.31
CA ARG A 191 -6.99 3.50 -21.18
C ARG A 191 -6.14 4.67 -20.65
N ALA A 192 -6.77 5.62 -19.96
CA ALA A 192 -6.14 6.83 -19.45
C ALA A 192 -5.47 6.66 -18.07
N VAL A 193 -5.58 5.47 -17.46
CA VAL A 193 -5.05 5.20 -16.12
C VAL A 193 -3.52 5.33 -16.13
N ARG A 194 -3.00 6.25 -15.33
CA ARG A 194 -1.58 6.53 -15.09
C ARG A 194 -1.09 5.93 -13.77
N SER A 195 -1.94 5.93 -12.75
CA SER A 195 -1.67 5.29 -11.46
C SER A 195 -2.65 4.15 -11.24
N LEU A 196 -2.14 2.94 -11.09
CA LEU A 196 -2.93 1.75 -10.75
C LEU A 196 -2.35 1.12 -9.48
N ARG A 197 -3.13 1.14 -8.40
CA ARG A 197 -2.87 0.46 -7.14
C ARG A 197 -3.94 -0.61 -6.92
N LEU A 198 -3.50 -1.83 -6.69
CA LEU A 198 -4.33 -2.97 -6.31
C LEU A 198 -3.74 -3.56 -5.02
N ARG A 199 -4.45 -3.41 -3.90
CA ARG A 199 -4.11 -3.92 -2.56
C ARG A 199 -5.07 -5.03 -2.15
N ASN A 200 -4.57 -6.13 -1.57
CA ASN A 200 -5.35 -7.25 -1.02
C ASN A 200 -6.43 -7.79 -1.99
N VAL A 201 -6.12 -7.77 -3.30
CA VAL A 201 -7.10 -8.01 -4.37
C VAL A 201 -7.18 -9.49 -4.72
N VAL A 202 -8.39 -10.03 -4.76
CA VAL A 202 -8.63 -11.38 -5.28
C VAL A 202 -8.90 -11.31 -6.78
N ALA A 203 -7.90 -11.69 -7.56
CA ALA A 203 -7.92 -11.67 -9.03
C ALA A 203 -7.18 -12.90 -9.60
N GLU A 204 -7.70 -13.47 -10.70
CA GLU A 204 -6.98 -14.49 -11.43
C GLU A 204 -5.90 -13.90 -12.35
N ASP A 205 -4.93 -14.74 -12.75
CA ASP A 205 -3.95 -14.47 -13.80
C ASP A 205 -4.56 -13.87 -15.08
N ALA A 206 -5.77 -14.32 -15.45
CA ALA A 206 -6.48 -13.84 -16.62
C ALA A 206 -7.11 -12.45 -16.45
N ASP A 207 -7.48 -12.08 -15.22
CA ASP A 207 -8.13 -10.82 -14.87
C ASP A 207 -7.11 -9.69 -14.74
N LEU A 208 -6.06 -9.88 -13.93
CA LEU A 208 -4.95 -8.92 -13.83
C LEU A 208 -4.33 -8.64 -15.20
N ARG A 209 -4.08 -9.68 -16.01
CA ARG A 209 -3.55 -9.53 -17.37
C ARG A 209 -4.48 -8.70 -18.26
N ARG A 210 -5.81 -8.85 -18.13
CA ARG A 210 -6.78 -8.07 -18.91
C ARG A 210 -6.75 -6.59 -18.51
N VAL A 211 -6.77 -6.27 -17.22
CA VAL A 211 -6.69 -4.88 -16.72
C VAL A 211 -5.34 -4.25 -17.07
N ILE A 212 -4.22 -4.86 -16.69
CA ILE A 212 -2.87 -4.30 -16.93
C ILE A 212 -2.60 -4.10 -18.43
N SER A 213 -3.06 -5.01 -19.30
CA SER A 213 -2.89 -4.85 -20.76
C SER A 213 -3.76 -3.74 -21.38
N ARG A 214 -4.83 -3.32 -20.69
CA ARG A 214 -5.71 -2.21 -21.09
C ARG A 214 -5.12 -0.86 -20.70
N CYS A 215 -4.57 -0.76 -19.50
CA CYS A 215 -4.02 0.45 -18.90
C CYS A 215 -2.62 0.78 -19.47
N ARG A 216 -2.53 1.09 -20.77
CA ARG A 216 -1.26 1.34 -21.45
C ARG A 216 -0.55 2.63 -21.06
N ALA A 217 -1.27 3.58 -20.47
CA ALA A 217 -0.74 4.85 -20.00
C ALA A 217 -0.18 4.79 -18.55
N VAL A 218 -0.13 3.60 -17.93
CA VAL A 218 0.32 3.45 -16.54
C VAL A 218 1.78 3.84 -16.42
N GLU A 219 2.01 4.88 -15.63
CA GLU A 219 3.31 5.39 -15.19
C GLU A 219 3.69 4.77 -13.83
N ARG A 220 2.71 4.51 -12.96
CA ARG A 220 2.90 3.88 -11.65
C ARG A 220 1.97 2.66 -11.48
N LEU A 221 2.57 1.48 -11.33
CA LEU A 221 1.85 0.24 -11.02
C LEU A 221 2.26 -0.26 -9.63
N VAL A 222 1.29 -0.46 -8.75
CA VAL A 222 1.47 -1.13 -7.46
C VAL A 222 0.54 -2.34 -7.39
N LEU A 223 1.12 -3.52 -7.17
CA LEU A 223 0.42 -4.76 -6.88
C LEU A 223 0.83 -5.21 -5.48
N ASP A 224 -0.09 -5.21 -4.53
CA ASP A 224 0.19 -5.38 -3.11
C ASP A 224 -0.74 -6.47 -2.57
N ASP A 225 -0.22 -7.69 -2.60
CA ASP A 225 -0.94 -8.96 -2.49
C ASP A 225 -2.12 -9.18 -3.46
N CYS A 226 -2.00 -10.26 -4.23
CA CYS A 226 -2.95 -10.65 -5.26
C CYS A 226 -3.25 -12.15 -5.12
N HIS A 227 -4.01 -12.53 -4.09
CA HIS A 227 -4.04 -13.86 -3.49
C HIS A 227 -4.20 -15.08 -4.43
N ARG A 228 -4.85 -14.90 -5.59
CA ARG A 228 -5.09 -15.94 -6.61
C ARG A 228 -4.20 -15.87 -7.84
N ALA A 229 -3.49 -14.76 -8.03
CA ALA A 229 -2.56 -14.60 -9.13
C ALA A 229 -1.25 -15.33 -8.82
N ARG A 230 -0.70 -16.01 -9.83
CA ARG A 230 0.62 -16.66 -9.77
C ARG A 230 1.51 -16.33 -10.96
N ASN A 231 0.97 -15.87 -12.09
CA ASN A 231 1.71 -15.51 -13.30
C ASN A 231 1.27 -14.14 -13.85
N VAL A 232 1.85 -13.08 -13.30
CA VAL A 232 1.57 -11.70 -13.68
C VAL A 232 2.52 -11.26 -14.79
N VAL A 233 1.98 -10.93 -15.96
CA VAL A 233 2.75 -10.44 -17.11
C VAL A 233 2.47 -8.96 -17.33
N ILE A 234 3.46 -8.13 -17.01
CA ILE A 234 3.38 -6.67 -17.06
C ILE A 234 3.94 -6.20 -18.41
N ARG A 235 3.15 -5.38 -19.12
CA ARG A 235 3.53 -4.72 -20.38
C ARG A 235 3.36 -3.22 -20.21
N GLY A 236 4.42 -2.55 -19.79
CA GLY A 236 4.40 -1.17 -19.32
C GLY A 236 5.17 -0.21 -20.23
N PRO A 237 4.68 0.13 -21.44
CA PRO A 237 5.41 1.02 -22.36
C PRO A 237 5.64 2.43 -21.80
N SER A 238 4.79 2.87 -20.86
CA SER A 238 4.87 4.17 -20.17
C SER A 238 5.29 4.05 -18.70
N LEU A 239 5.63 2.85 -18.23
CA LEU A 239 5.85 2.54 -16.81
C LEU A 239 7.17 3.14 -16.32
N LYS A 240 7.11 3.91 -15.23
CA LYS A 240 8.24 4.55 -14.53
C LYS A 240 8.48 3.96 -13.15
N GLU A 241 7.39 3.70 -12.43
CA GLU A 241 7.39 3.10 -11.09
C GLU A 241 6.66 1.76 -11.12
N LEU A 242 7.35 0.71 -10.69
CA LEU A 242 6.75 -0.59 -10.41
C LEU A 242 6.98 -0.95 -8.95
N GLU A 243 5.92 -1.33 -8.24
CA GLU A 243 5.99 -1.86 -6.89
C GLU A 243 5.15 -3.13 -6.81
N ILE A 244 5.75 -4.21 -6.32
CA ILE A 244 5.09 -5.49 -6.15
C ILE A 244 5.38 -5.96 -4.74
N ARG A 245 4.32 -6.26 -3.98
CA ARG A 245 4.39 -6.93 -2.68
C ARG A 245 3.56 -8.19 -2.75
N SER A 246 4.05 -9.30 -2.20
CA SER A 246 3.26 -10.53 -2.14
C SER A 246 3.65 -11.38 -0.94
N TYR A 247 2.62 -11.94 -0.30
CA TYR A 247 2.77 -12.90 0.79
C TYR A 247 2.70 -14.36 0.29
N ARG A 248 2.70 -14.56 -1.05
CA ARG A 248 2.66 -15.87 -1.73
C ARG A 248 3.65 -15.92 -2.91
N PRO A 249 4.18 -17.09 -3.27
CA PRO A 249 5.05 -17.25 -4.45
C PRO A 249 4.42 -16.72 -5.74
N LEU A 250 4.96 -15.62 -6.27
CA LEU A 250 4.39 -14.87 -7.39
C LEU A 250 5.38 -14.75 -8.56
N ARG A 251 5.10 -15.41 -9.68
CA ARG A 251 5.88 -15.25 -10.91
C ARG A 251 5.50 -13.95 -11.62
N VAL A 252 6.38 -12.96 -11.57
CA VAL A 252 6.23 -11.72 -12.32
C VAL A 252 7.13 -11.74 -13.56
N LYS A 253 6.59 -11.32 -14.70
CA LYS A 253 7.37 -11.05 -15.91
C LYS A 253 7.11 -9.62 -16.41
N VAL A 254 8.09 -8.75 -16.28
CA VAL A 254 8.06 -7.40 -16.87
C VAL A 254 8.55 -7.47 -18.31
N THR A 255 7.86 -6.80 -19.24
CA THR A 255 8.27 -6.73 -20.65
C THR A 255 7.96 -5.37 -21.25
N LYS A 256 8.82 -4.88 -22.15
CA LYS A 256 8.64 -3.62 -22.88
C LYS A 256 8.38 -2.41 -21.95
N ALA A 257 9.25 -2.23 -20.95
CA ALA A 257 9.24 -1.09 -20.02
C ALA A 257 10.53 -0.26 -20.15
N PRO A 258 10.73 0.46 -21.28
CA PRO A 258 11.98 1.18 -21.56
C PRO A 258 12.18 2.44 -20.70
N GLY A 259 11.11 2.99 -20.13
CA GLY A 259 11.12 4.17 -19.27
C GLY A 259 11.05 3.84 -17.78
N LEU A 260 11.27 2.59 -17.38
CA LEU A 260 11.20 2.17 -15.98
C LEU A 260 12.36 2.81 -15.20
N GLU A 261 12.05 3.56 -14.16
CA GLU A 261 13.03 4.28 -13.35
C GLU A 261 13.26 3.56 -12.02
N SER A 262 12.18 3.17 -11.33
CA SER A 262 12.21 2.51 -10.03
C SER A 262 11.38 1.23 -10.05
N ALA A 263 11.97 0.12 -9.60
CA ALA A 263 11.34 -1.18 -9.50
C ALA A 263 11.50 -1.76 -8.08
N LYS A 264 10.39 -2.06 -7.41
CA LYS A 264 10.36 -2.66 -6.08
C LYS A 264 9.68 -4.02 -6.16
N LEU A 265 10.34 -5.05 -5.63
CA LEU A 265 9.75 -6.34 -5.34
C LEU A 265 9.93 -6.61 -3.84
N ILE A 266 8.84 -7.01 -3.20
CA ILE A 266 8.74 -7.22 -1.77
C ILE A 266 8.04 -8.57 -1.59
N LEU A 267 8.70 -9.53 -0.95
CA LEU A 267 8.19 -10.89 -0.80
C LEU A 267 8.30 -11.29 0.65
N PHE A 268 7.16 -11.63 1.25
CA PHE A 268 6.99 -11.86 2.69
C PHE A 268 6.35 -13.23 2.93
N TYR A 269 7.15 -14.28 2.98
CA TYR A 269 6.64 -15.65 3.08
C TYR A 269 6.52 -16.16 4.52
N ASP A 270 7.13 -15.48 5.48
CA ASP A 270 7.44 -16.05 6.81
C ASP A 270 6.26 -16.05 7.80
N PHE A 271 5.15 -15.40 7.47
CA PHE A 271 3.98 -15.24 8.34
C PHE A 271 2.66 -15.57 7.61
N PRO A 272 2.47 -16.80 7.10
CA PRO A 272 1.27 -17.14 6.35
C PRO A 272 0.00 -16.97 7.22
N ASP A 273 0.07 -17.26 8.52
CA ASP A 273 -1.03 -17.08 9.48
C ASP A 273 -1.51 -15.62 9.62
N CYS A 274 -0.65 -14.64 9.30
CA CYS A 274 -0.96 -13.22 9.43
C CYS A 274 -1.54 -12.60 8.15
N PHE A 275 -1.28 -13.19 6.98
CA PHE A 275 -1.57 -12.58 5.67
C PHE A 275 -2.44 -13.45 4.77
N TRP A 276 -2.60 -14.75 5.05
CA TRP A 276 -3.43 -15.65 4.26
C TRP A 276 -4.81 -15.75 4.89
N ASN A 277 -5.86 -15.51 4.10
CA ASN A 277 -7.23 -15.68 4.53
C ASN A 277 -7.81 -16.95 3.89
N SER A 278 -8.50 -17.78 4.67
CA SER A 278 -9.11 -19.04 4.19
C SER A 278 -10.13 -18.82 3.06
N TYR A 279 -10.72 -17.62 2.98
CA TYR A 279 -11.64 -17.22 1.91
C TYR A 279 -10.96 -16.89 0.57
N ASP A 280 -9.64 -16.65 0.52
CA ASP A 280 -8.91 -16.28 -0.70
C ASP A 280 -9.05 -17.33 -1.81
N ASN A 281 -9.02 -18.59 -1.40
CA ASN A 281 -9.13 -19.77 -2.26
C ASN A 281 -10.59 -20.22 -2.45
N SER A 282 -11.55 -19.62 -1.73
CA SER A 282 -12.97 -19.92 -1.89
C SER A 282 -13.52 -19.15 -3.10
N ASP A 283 -14.10 -19.83 -4.09
CA ASP A 283 -14.93 -19.13 -5.07
C ASP A 283 -16.11 -18.54 -4.31
N GLY A 284 -16.41 -17.25 -4.45
CA GLY A 284 -17.35 -16.53 -3.55
C GLY A 284 -18.78 -17.10 -3.43
N GLU A 285 -19.15 -18.15 -4.15
CA GLU A 285 -20.35 -18.96 -3.87
C GLU A 285 -20.15 -19.97 -2.72
N ILE A 286 -18.93 -20.51 -2.56
CA ILE A 286 -18.55 -21.47 -1.51
C ILE A 286 -18.64 -20.81 -0.13
N ALA A 287 -18.34 -19.52 0.00
CA ALA A 287 -18.51 -18.77 1.26
C ALA A 287 -19.95 -18.83 1.81
N ARG A 288 -20.97 -18.99 0.94
CA ARG A 288 -22.39 -19.15 1.36
C ARG A 288 -22.79 -20.57 1.74
N LYS A 289 -21.89 -21.56 1.62
CA LYS A 289 -22.10 -22.95 2.06
C LYS A 289 -21.02 -23.32 3.07
N ARG A 290 -21.39 -23.44 4.35
CA ARG A 290 -20.48 -23.92 5.41
C ARG A 290 -19.73 -25.17 4.91
N PRO A 291 -18.39 -25.18 4.90
CA PRO A 291 -17.63 -26.34 4.43
C PRO A 291 -17.87 -27.56 5.32
N ASP A 292 -17.77 -28.75 4.72
CA ASP A 292 -17.72 -30.03 5.43
C ASP A 292 -16.66 -30.01 6.53
N GLY A 293 -16.97 -30.54 7.72
CA GLY A 293 -16.13 -30.41 8.92
C GLY A 293 -14.67 -30.82 8.71
N ASN A 294 -14.40 -31.87 7.92
CA ASN A 294 -13.03 -32.32 7.63
C ASN A 294 -12.25 -31.37 6.70
N LYS A 295 -12.92 -30.56 5.86
CA LYS A 295 -12.27 -29.54 5.02
C LYS A 295 -11.92 -28.27 5.79
N VAL A 296 -12.64 -28.00 6.88
CA VAL A 296 -12.38 -26.83 7.74
C VAL A 296 -10.99 -26.90 8.35
N GLN A 297 -10.53 -28.08 8.77
CA GLN A 297 -9.24 -28.24 9.44
C GLN A 297 -8.04 -28.01 8.49
N GLU A 298 -8.14 -28.40 7.21
CA GLU A 298 -7.09 -28.13 6.21
C GLU A 298 -7.08 -26.66 5.72
N LEU A 299 -8.19 -25.92 5.86
CA LEU A 299 -8.32 -24.51 5.47
C LEU A 299 -7.60 -23.54 6.40
N PHE A 300 -7.28 -23.96 7.63
CA PHE A 300 -6.55 -23.16 8.63
C PHE A 300 -5.12 -23.66 8.89
N ASP A 301 -4.66 -24.73 8.21
CA ASP A 301 -3.27 -25.15 8.22
C ASP A 301 -2.47 -24.34 7.17
N PHE A 302 -2.24 -23.07 7.49
CA PHE A 302 -1.54 -22.14 6.60
C PHE A 302 -0.08 -22.53 6.37
N GLU A 303 0.59 -23.13 7.36
CA GLU A 303 1.96 -23.62 7.23
C GLU A 303 2.06 -24.78 6.22
N ALA A 304 1.12 -25.74 6.25
CA ALA A 304 1.07 -26.79 5.22
C ALA A 304 0.63 -26.24 3.85
N MET A 305 -0.27 -25.25 3.80
CA MET A 305 -0.59 -24.56 2.55
C MET A 305 0.65 -23.88 1.95
N GLN A 306 1.38 -23.09 2.73
CA GLN A 306 2.64 -22.44 2.36
C GLN A 306 3.64 -23.47 1.83
N LYS A 307 3.92 -24.54 2.59
CA LYS A 307 4.82 -25.63 2.18
C LYS A 307 4.38 -26.33 0.89
N ARG A 308 3.08 -26.46 0.64
CA ARG A 308 2.51 -27.02 -0.62
C ARG A 308 2.68 -26.07 -1.81
N GLU A 309 2.63 -24.76 -1.60
CA GLU A 309 2.87 -23.77 -2.67
C GLU A 309 4.35 -23.65 -3.00
N HIS A 310 5.21 -23.51 -1.98
CA HIS A 310 6.66 -23.39 -2.16
C HIS A 310 7.26 -24.60 -2.89
N LYS A 311 6.78 -25.82 -2.60
CA LYS A 311 7.18 -27.04 -3.35
C LYS A 311 6.77 -27.06 -4.82
N LYS A 312 5.87 -26.18 -5.25
CA LYS A 312 5.37 -26.06 -6.64
C LYS A 312 5.97 -24.86 -7.38
N THR A 313 6.80 -24.05 -6.72
CA THR A 313 7.38 -22.82 -7.28
C THR A 313 8.89 -22.87 -7.27
N ASP A 314 9.49 -22.64 -8.44
CA ASP A 314 10.91 -22.35 -8.55
C ASP A 314 11.12 -20.85 -8.35
N GLU A 315 11.39 -20.46 -7.11
CA GLU A 315 11.44 -19.06 -6.72
C GLU A 315 12.67 -18.34 -7.29
N ALA A 316 13.79 -19.05 -7.47
CA ALA A 316 14.94 -18.52 -8.19
C ALA A 316 14.56 -18.21 -9.65
N THR A 317 13.85 -19.10 -10.35
CA THR A 317 13.34 -18.83 -11.70
C THR A 317 12.27 -17.74 -11.73
N ASN A 318 11.44 -17.60 -10.69
CA ASN A 318 10.46 -16.51 -10.58
C ASN A 318 11.15 -15.15 -10.49
N ILE A 319 12.07 -15.00 -9.55
CA ILE A 319 12.86 -13.77 -9.36
C ILE A 319 13.69 -13.48 -10.62
N MET A 320 14.34 -14.48 -11.23
CA MET A 320 15.05 -14.29 -12.50
C MET A 320 14.12 -13.86 -13.65
N THR A 321 12.89 -14.36 -13.68
CA THR A 321 11.88 -13.93 -14.67
C THR A 321 11.51 -12.46 -14.46
N PHE A 322 11.43 -11.99 -13.21
CA PHE A 322 11.19 -10.59 -12.89
C PHE A 322 12.38 -9.71 -13.31
N LEU A 323 13.58 -10.02 -12.82
CA LEU A 323 14.81 -9.26 -13.04
C LEU A 323 15.18 -9.12 -14.52
N SER A 324 15.01 -10.18 -15.32
CA SER A 324 15.24 -10.15 -16.77
C SER A 324 14.38 -9.12 -17.53
N GLY A 325 13.30 -8.63 -16.90
CA GLY A 325 12.43 -7.59 -17.44
C GLY A 325 12.83 -6.15 -17.07
N LEU A 326 13.86 -5.95 -16.23
CA LEU A 326 14.18 -4.66 -15.58
C LEU A 326 15.42 -3.96 -16.14
N GLY A 327 15.99 -4.39 -17.27
CA GLY A 327 17.30 -3.91 -17.78
C GLY A 327 17.43 -2.42 -18.14
N CYS A 328 16.45 -1.58 -17.79
CA CYS A 328 16.49 -0.11 -17.91
C CYS A 328 16.26 0.61 -16.57
N ALA A 329 15.90 -0.11 -15.50
CA ALA A 329 15.66 0.46 -14.17
C ALA A 329 16.94 1.06 -13.59
N LYS A 330 16.83 2.28 -13.05
CA LYS A 330 17.92 2.97 -12.34
C LYS A 330 17.98 2.57 -10.87
N GLU A 331 16.80 2.34 -10.30
CA GLU A 331 16.62 1.88 -8.93
C GLU A 331 15.93 0.51 -8.94
N LEU A 332 16.52 -0.41 -8.20
CA LEU A 332 15.94 -1.71 -7.88
C LEU A 332 15.89 -1.81 -6.35
N PHE A 333 14.82 -2.37 -5.81
CA PHE A 333 14.61 -2.58 -4.38
C PHE A 333 14.04 -3.99 -4.21
N LEU A 334 14.66 -4.83 -3.39
CA LEU A 334 14.32 -6.25 -3.26
C LEU A 334 14.21 -6.63 -1.79
N ASN A 335 13.10 -6.21 -1.19
CA ASN A 335 12.76 -6.58 0.17
C ASN A 335 12.18 -7.98 0.21
N LEU A 336 13.06 -8.96 0.02
CA LEU A 336 12.82 -10.33 0.40
C LEU A 336 12.95 -10.37 1.94
N SER A 337 11.90 -9.96 2.64
CA SER A 337 11.66 -10.20 4.07
C SER A 337 12.93 -10.22 4.95
N TYR A 338 13.47 -9.12 5.48
CA TYR A 338 12.97 -7.75 5.74
C TYR A 338 14.14 -6.71 5.60
N GLU A 339 14.01 -5.42 5.94
CA GLU A 339 13.71 -4.25 5.06
C GLU A 339 14.73 -3.09 5.38
N PHE A 340 14.83 -1.89 4.78
CA PHE A 340 14.37 -1.25 3.52
C PHE A 340 15.51 -0.31 3.00
N ALA A 341 15.41 0.10 1.72
CA ALA A 341 15.59 1.48 1.23
C ALA A 341 16.78 1.98 0.35
N LYS A 342 17.55 1.15 -0.39
CA LYS A 342 18.11 1.45 -1.76
C LYS A 342 18.95 0.29 -2.32
N LEU A 343 18.47 -0.45 -3.34
CA LEU A 343 18.85 -1.86 -3.56
C LEU A 343 19.21 -2.55 -2.25
N SER A 344 18.22 -2.57 -1.38
CA SER A 344 18.27 -3.26 -0.11
C SER A 344 17.91 -4.71 -0.37
N LEU A 345 18.87 -5.60 -0.11
CA LEU A 345 18.65 -7.04 -0.09
C LEU A 345 18.36 -7.45 1.35
N GLY A 346 17.08 -7.72 1.65
CA GLY A 346 16.73 -8.55 2.79
C GLY A 346 17.16 -9.99 2.47
N LEU A 347 17.94 -10.61 3.35
CA LEU A 347 18.54 -11.93 3.07
C LEU A 347 18.62 -12.79 4.32
N ASN A 348 17.88 -13.89 4.33
CA ASN A 348 18.27 -15.05 5.12
C ASN A 348 19.53 -15.67 4.44
N HIS A 349 20.71 -15.14 4.79
CA HIS A 349 22.01 -15.41 4.16
C HIS A 349 22.46 -16.89 4.18
N ASN A 350 21.70 -17.73 4.87
CA ASN A 350 21.91 -19.16 5.03
C ASN A 350 21.18 -20.01 3.97
N ASP A 351 20.30 -19.42 3.14
CA ASP A 351 19.66 -20.12 2.03
C ASP A 351 20.50 -20.05 0.73
N ARG A 352 20.91 -21.22 0.22
CA ARG A 352 21.65 -21.38 -1.05
C ARG A 352 20.84 -20.87 -2.27
N GLY A 353 19.52 -20.83 -2.19
CA GLY A 353 18.62 -20.21 -3.15
C GLY A 353 18.71 -18.68 -3.14
N LEU A 354 18.68 -18.05 -1.97
CA LEU A 354 18.89 -16.60 -1.85
C LEU A 354 20.30 -16.19 -2.30
N ALA A 355 21.32 -16.95 -1.95
CA ALA A 355 22.68 -16.68 -2.41
C ALA A 355 22.85 -16.79 -3.94
N LYS A 356 22.10 -17.70 -4.59
CA LYS A 356 21.98 -17.73 -6.07
C LYS A 356 21.26 -16.50 -6.61
N VAL A 357 20.20 -16.03 -5.96
CA VAL A 357 19.50 -14.78 -6.34
C VAL A 357 20.44 -13.58 -6.26
N VAL A 358 21.20 -13.41 -5.16
CA VAL A 358 22.22 -12.36 -5.01
C VAL A 358 23.27 -12.44 -6.12
N SER A 359 23.75 -13.65 -6.40
CA SER A 359 24.76 -13.85 -7.45
C SER A 359 24.20 -13.47 -8.82
N CYS A 360 23.01 -13.92 -9.17
CA CYS A 360 22.36 -13.57 -10.42
C CYS A 360 21.98 -12.08 -10.52
N LEU A 361 21.70 -11.39 -9.41
CA LEU A 361 21.45 -9.95 -9.36
C LEU A 361 22.68 -9.16 -9.78
N LEU A 362 23.83 -9.44 -9.15
CA LEU A 362 25.12 -8.85 -9.53
C LEU A 362 25.45 -9.14 -11.01
N ASN A 363 25.07 -10.31 -11.51
CA ASN A 363 25.30 -10.70 -12.91
C ASN A 363 24.34 -10.00 -13.90
N SER A 364 23.13 -9.66 -13.46
CA SER A 364 22.07 -9.09 -14.32
C SER A 364 21.98 -7.57 -14.26
N SER A 365 22.69 -6.94 -13.32
CA SER A 365 22.69 -5.49 -13.08
C SER A 365 24.09 -4.89 -13.33
N PRO A 366 24.61 -4.93 -14.57
CA PRO A 366 26.02 -4.64 -14.85
C PRO A 366 26.47 -3.25 -14.38
N ASN A 367 25.58 -2.26 -14.39
CA ASN A 367 25.86 -0.85 -14.04
C ASN A 367 25.59 -0.50 -12.56
N LEU A 368 25.34 -1.48 -11.70
CA LEU A 368 24.99 -1.23 -10.29
C LEU A 368 26.17 -0.60 -9.53
N SER A 369 25.93 0.57 -8.93
CA SER A 369 26.98 1.37 -8.27
C SER A 369 26.78 1.63 -6.78
N ASP A 370 25.56 1.43 -6.27
CA ASP A 370 25.20 1.49 -4.86
C ASP A 370 24.48 0.18 -4.49
N LEU A 371 24.88 -0.48 -3.40
CA LEU A 371 24.31 -1.74 -2.90
C LEU A 371 24.06 -1.63 -1.40
N GLU A 372 22.84 -1.95 -0.94
CA GLU A 372 22.53 -2.03 0.48
C GLU A 372 22.03 -3.44 0.87
N ILE A 373 22.38 -3.91 2.05
CA ILE A 373 22.09 -5.28 2.51
C ILE A 373 21.58 -5.18 3.94
N HIS A 374 20.47 -5.84 4.23
CA HIS A 374 19.70 -5.62 5.44
C HIS A 374 19.51 -6.95 6.17
N ASP A 375 19.98 -6.98 7.43
CA ASP A 375 19.77 -8.05 8.40
C ASP A 375 18.80 -7.51 9.49
N PRO A 376 17.49 -7.70 9.32
CA PRO A 376 16.43 -7.00 10.04
C PRO A 376 16.07 -7.61 11.39
N TYR A 377 16.55 -8.82 11.68
CA TYR A 377 16.04 -9.66 12.77
C TYR A 377 17.12 -10.11 13.75
N ASN A 378 16.68 -10.49 14.95
CA ASN A 378 17.53 -10.97 16.03
C ASN A 378 17.16 -12.42 16.40
N TYR A 379 17.15 -13.31 15.40
CA TYR A 379 16.81 -14.73 15.57
C TYR A 379 18.07 -15.61 15.70
N ASP A 380 18.20 -16.24 16.86
CA ASP A 380 19.20 -17.26 17.20
C ASP A 380 18.86 -18.62 16.56
N ASP A 381 18.71 -18.69 15.22
CA ASP A 381 18.47 -19.96 14.52
C ASP A 381 19.77 -20.67 14.18
N ARG A 382 20.31 -21.37 15.19
CA ARG A 382 21.57 -22.15 15.19
C ARG A 382 21.59 -23.36 14.24
N ARG A 383 20.74 -23.39 13.21
CA ARG A 383 20.44 -24.58 12.40
C ARG A 383 21.02 -24.58 10.99
N VAL A 384 21.64 -23.50 10.54
CA VAL A 384 22.09 -23.40 9.15
C VAL A 384 23.53 -22.89 9.03
N SER A 385 24.30 -23.57 8.19
CA SER A 385 25.75 -23.39 8.03
C SER A 385 26.08 -22.27 7.05
N SER A 386 27.10 -21.47 7.37
CA SER A 386 27.65 -20.45 6.46
C SER A 386 28.02 -21.04 5.08
N LEU A 387 27.70 -20.31 4.02
CA LEU A 387 28.20 -20.60 2.68
C LEU A 387 29.71 -20.36 2.61
N ALA A 388 30.42 -21.25 1.90
CA ALA A 388 31.86 -21.18 1.72
C ALA A 388 32.26 -20.09 0.70
N PRO A 389 33.47 -19.49 0.79
CA PRO A 389 33.92 -18.42 -0.11
C PRO A 389 33.81 -18.79 -1.60
N GLU A 390 34.11 -20.04 -1.93
CA GLU A 390 34.18 -20.58 -3.30
C GLU A 390 32.81 -20.51 -4.02
N PHE A 391 31.71 -20.57 -3.26
CA PHE A 391 30.36 -20.42 -3.82
C PHE A 391 30.20 -19.09 -4.55
N TRP A 392 30.68 -18.00 -3.94
CA TRP A 392 30.56 -16.66 -4.50
C TRP A 392 31.50 -16.47 -5.71
N GLU A 393 32.69 -17.09 -5.67
CA GLU A 393 33.63 -17.04 -6.80
C GLU A 393 33.11 -17.80 -8.04
N GLU A 394 32.38 -18.90 -7.84
CA GLU A 394 31.77 -19.69 -8.93
C GLU A 394 30.52 -19.02 -9.53
N HIS A 395 29.71 -18.34 -8.71
CA HIS A 395 28.38 -17.88 -9.12
C HIS A 395 28.30 -16.38 -9.49
N VAL A 396 29.26 -15.54 -9.07
CA VAL A 396 29.24 -14.09 -9.30
C VAL A 396 30.17 -13.67 -10.45
N SER A 397 29.57 -13.12 -11.50
CA SER A 397 30.24 -12.46 -12.62
C SER A 397 31.01 -11.23 -12.15
N THR A 398 32.17 -11.03 -12.75
CA THR A 398 33.13 -10.02 -12.34
C THR A 398 32.80 -8.61 -12.81
N GLU A 399 31.96 -8.41 -13.83
CA GLU A 399 31.78 -7.10 -14.47
C GLU A 399 31.19 -6.03 -13.54
N CYS A 400 29.99 -6.30 -12.98
CA CYS A 400 29.34 -5.40 -12.01
C CYS A 400 30.24 -5.17 -10.79
N VAL A 401 30.70 -6.26 -10.18
CA VAL A 401 31.43 -6.21 -8.92
C VAL A 401 32.75 -5.48 -9.08
N GLN A 402 33.55 -5.78 -10.12
CA GLN A 402 34.85 -5.13 -10.30
C GLN A 402 34.72 -3.67 -10.70
N ASN A 403 33.83 -3.32 -11.63
CA ASN A 403 33.92 -2.05 -12.36
C ASN A 403 32.92 -0.98 -11.93
N HIS A 404 31.80 -1.34 -11.29
CA HIS A 404 30.70 -0.39 -11.05
C HIS A 404 30.34 -0.19 -9.57
N LEU A 405 30.40 -1.24 -8.74
CA LEU A 405 30.10 -1.12 -7.30
C LEU A 405 31.01 -0.10 -6.60
N SER A 406 30.41 0.99 -6.12
CA SER A 406 31.11 2.14 -5.55
C SER A 406 30.77 2.42 -4.08
N ASN A 407 29.53 2.17 -3.65
CA ASN A 407 29.15 2.23 -2.24
C ASN A 407 28.43 0.94 -1.84
N ILE A 408 28.79 0.38 -0.69
CA ILE A 408 28.19 -0.82 -0.12
C ILE A 408 27.81 -0.53 1.34
N THR A 409 26.57 -0.80 1.73
CA THR A 409 26.14 -0.67 3.13
C THR A 409 25.46 -1.94 3.61
N PHE A 410 25.99 -2.55 4.67
CA PHE A 410 25.29 -3.55 5.45
C PHE A 410 24.63 -2.87 6.64
N TYR A 411 23.37 -3.19 6.92
CA TYR A 411 22.65 -2.74 8.10
C TYR A 411 22.18 -3.95 8.91
N ARG A 412 22.20 -3.87 10.24
CA ARG A 412 21.97 -5.04 11.11
C ARG A 412 21.24 -4.74 12.42
N ALA A 413 20.23 -5.54 12.74
CA ALA A 413 19.44 -5.43 13.98
C ALA A 413 20.12 -6.06 15.22
N SER A 414 21.10 -6.95 15.04
CA SER A 414 21.81 -7.61 16.13
C SER A 414 23.28 -7.16 16.26
N GLU A 415 23.79 -7.23 17.48
CA GLU A 415 25.17 -6.85 17.85
C GLU A 415 26.12 -8.05 17.99
N SER A 416 25.59 -9.28 18.02
CA SER A 416 26.38 -10.53 18.13
C SER A 416 26.96 -10.96 16.78
N PHE A 417 28.28 -11.10 16.65
CA PHE A 417 28.94 -11.47 15.38
C PHE A 417 29.27 -12.97 15.26
N GLN A 418 28.67 -13.81 16.12
CA GLN A 418 28.82 -15.27 16.08
C GLN A 418 28.31 -15.88 14.76
N ASP A 419 29.04 -16.88 14.23
CA ASP A 419 28.76 -17.66 13.02
C ASP A 419 28.40 -16.86 11.74
N CYS A 420 28.83 -15.60 11.64
CA CYS A 420 28.32 -14.62 10.67
C CYS A 420 28.72 -14.84 9.19
N PRO A 421 27.82 -15.35 8.32
CA PRO A 421 28.15 -15.70 6.93
C PRO A 421 28.42 -14.48 6.04
N TYR A 422 27.83 -13.34 6.39
CA TYR A 422 27.97 -12.10 5.63
C TYR A 422 29.38 -11.52 5.69
N ILE A 423 30.24 -11.93 6.64
CA ILE A 423 31.65 -11.52 6.67
C ILE A 423 32.42 -12.17 5.50
N VAL A 424 32.07 -13.40 5.10
CA VAL A 424 32.63 -14.05 3.91
C VAL A 424 32.26 -13.26 2.65
N PHE A 425 30.98 -12.90 2.49
CA PHE A 425 30.50 -12.13 1.35
C PHE A 425 31.04 -10.68 1.35
N SER A 426 31.14 -10.06 2.52
CA SER A 426 31.78 -8.75 2.74
C SER A 426 33.23 -8.74 2.26
N LYS A 427 34.04 -9.74 2.69
CA LYS A 427 35.42 -9.92 2.24
C LYS A 427 35.48 -10.13 0.72
N PHE A 428 34.61 -10.99 0.16
CA PHE A 428 34.53 -11.22 -1.28
C PHE A 428 34.31 -9.91 -2.07
N LEU A 429 33.38 -9.05 -1.64
CA LEU A 429 33.13 -7.76 -2.29
C LEU A 429 34.33 -6.81 -2.18
N VAL A 430 34.94 -6.67 -1.00
CA VAL A 430 36.14 -5.82 -0.79
C VAL A 430 37.35 -6.29 -1.62
N MET A 431 37.54 -7.60 -1.75
CA MET A 431 38.63 -8.21 -2.53
C MET A 431 38.44 -8.08 -4.05
N ARG A 432 37.23 -7.77 -4.53
CA ARG A 432 36.90 -7.75 -5.97
C ARG A 432 36.50 -6.37 -6.50
N ALA A 433 35.88 -5.50 -5.70
CA ALA A 433 35.37 -4.21 -6.17
C ALA A 433 36.44 -3.11 -6.30
N ARG A 434 36.82 -2.79 -7.54
CA ARG A 434 37.86 -1.78 -7.87
C ARG A 434 37.30 -0.35 -7.88
N ALA A 435 36.00 -0.19 -8.14
CA ALA A 435 35.31 1.09 -8.08
C ALA A 435 34.89 1.52 -6.66
N LEU A 436 35.13 0.67 -5.65
CA LEU A 436 34.67 0.87 -4.28
C LEU A 436 35.27 2.12 -3.64
N LYS A 437 34.41 3.00 -3.12
CA LYS A 437 34.72 4.23 -2.39
C LYS A 437 34.44 4.07 -0.90
N ARG A 438 33.30 3.46 -0.55
CA ARG A 438 32.89 3.21 0.83
C ARG A 438 32.23 1.84 0.96
N MET A 439 32.60 1.11 2.00
CA MET A 439 31.83 0.01 2.55
C MET A 439 31.58 0.26 4.05
N SER A 440 30.33 0.22 4.48
CA SER A 440 29.98 0.41 5.90
C SER A 440 29.12 -0.73 6.41
N ILE A 441 29.40 -1.21 7.62
CA ILE A 441 28.56 -2.15 8.37
C ILE A 441 27.98 -1.40 9.56
N LYS A 442 26.67 -1.17 9.54
CA LYS A 442 25.94 -0.40 10.54
C LYS A 442 25.08 -1.34 11.38
N TYR A 443 25.16 -1.27 12.69
CA TYR A 443 24.40 -2.15 13.57
C TYR A 443 23.69 -1.38 14.69
N GLN A 444 22.57 -1.90 15.19
CA GLN A 444 21.89 -1.32 16.35
C GLN A 444 22.55 -1.82 17.64
N ARG A 445 22.88 -0.89 18.55
CA ARG A 445 23.51 -1.21 19.83
C ARG A 445 22.48 -1.84 20.79
N SER A 446 22.82 -3.00 21.34
CA SER A 446 22.03 -3.70 22.36
C SER A 446 22.29 -3.13 23.76
N LYS A 447 21.40 -3.46 24.71
CA LYS A 447 21.67 -3.27 26.14
C LYS A 447 22.83 -4.18 26.62
N ASP A 448 23.06 -5.27 25.90
CA ASP A 448 24.05 -6.30 26.21
C ASP A 448 25.38 -6.14 25.45
N HIS A 449 25.68 -4.94 24.91
CA HIS A 449 26.89 -4.59 24.14
C HIS A 449 28.20 -5.15 24.71
N HIS A 450 28.32 -5.19 26.04
CA HIS A 450 29.49 -5.69 26.75
C HIS A 450 29.78 -7.18 26.52
N LEU A 451 28.80 -7.98 26.08
CA LEU A 451 28.97 -9.39 25.73
C LEU A 451 29.55 -9.61 24.32
N TYR A 452 29.51 -8.60 23.45
CA TYR A 452 29.86 -8.71 22.03
C TYR A 452 31.04 -7.84 21.60
N ALA A 453 31.67 -7.11 22.53
CA ALA A 453 32.76 -6.20 22.25
C ALA A 453 33.99 -6.89 21.63
N ASP A 454 34.37 -8.07 22.14
CA ASP A 454 35.51 -8.84 21.63
C ASP A 454 35.23 -9.43 20.23
N GLU A 455 33.98 -9.81 19.95
CA GLU A 455 33.56 -10.27 18.62
C GLU A 455 33.62 -9.11 17.60
N LEU A 456 33.12 -7.93 17.98
CA LEU A 456 33.13 -6.73 17.15
C LEU A 456 34.56 -6.33 16.74
N GLU A 457 35.50 -6.33 17.69
CA GLU A 457 36.90 -5.99 17.40
C GLU A 457 37.63 -7.09 16.61
N THR A 458 37.28 -8.36 16.82
CA THR A 458 37.76 -9.46 15.96
C THR A 458 37.34 -9.24 14.50
N VAL A 459 36.04 -9.01 14.25
CA VAL A 459 35.51 -8.74 12.90
C VAL A 459 36.08 -7.45 12.30
N ARG A 460 36.26 -6.40 13.12
CA ARG A 460 36.92 -5.15 12.69
C ARG A 460 38.35 -5.41 12.22
N GLY A 461 39.12 -6.19 12.98
CA GLY A 461 40.47 -6.59 12.61
C GLY A 461 40.51 -7.37 11.30
N GLU A 462 39.65 -8.37 11.14
CA GLU A 462 39.59 -9.17 9.91
C GLU A 462 39.24 -8.36 8.65
N LEU A 463 38.29 -7.42 8.75
CA LEU A 463 37.91 -6.57 7.61
C LEU A 463 38.95 -5.48 7.31
N GLN A 464 39.66 -4.97 8.32
CA GLN A 464 40.76 -4.05 8.10
C GLN A 464 41.96 -4.71 7.40
N GLN A 465 42.28 -5.95 7.77
CA GLN A 465 43.36 -6.76 7.19
C GLN A 465 43.01 -7.39 5.83
N CYS A 466 41.73 -7.38 5.43
CA CYS A 466 41.27 -7.93 4.17
C CYS A 466 41.91 -7.21 2.96
N PRO A 467 42.49 -7.94 1.98
CA PRO A 467 43.03 -7.35 0.76
C PRO A 467 41.95 -6.58 -0.01
N ARG A 468 42.25 -5.37 -0.48
CA ARG A 468 41.28 -4.48 -1.13
C ARG A 468 41.56 -4.31 -2.61
N ALA A 469 40.55 -4.52 -3.45
CA ALA A 469 40.62 -4.19 -4.87
C ALA A 469 40.69 -2.68 -5.15
N SER A 470 40.13 -1.87 -4.24
CA SER A 470 40.27 -0.41 -4.20
C SER A 470 41.07 0.01 -2.97
N PRO A 471 42.34 0.45 -3.11
CA PRO A 471 43.17 0.85 -1.97
C PRO A 471 42.63 2.05 -1.18
N GLY A 472 41.87 2.93 -1.85
CA GLY A 472 41.27 4.12 -1.24
C GLY A 472 39.89 3.89 -0.62
N ALA A 473 39.35 2.66 -0.66
CA ALA A 473 38.04 2.36 -0.09
C ALA A 473 38.06 2.47 1.44
N LEU A 474 37.15 3.29 1.97
CA LEU A 474 36.86 3.33 3.40
C LEU A 474 36.04 2.09 3.78
N VAL A 475 36.53 1.27 4.71
CA VAL A 475 35.80 0.13 5.28
C VAL A 475 35.58 0.40 6.76
N GLU A 476 34.33 0.55 7.18
CA GLU A 476 33.97 0.97 8.55
C GLU A 476 32.88 0.08 9.17
N ILE A 477 32.94 -0.10 10.50
CA ILE A 477 31.88 -0.76 11.29
C ILE A 477 31.46 0.22 12.38
N SER A 478 30.17 0.58 12.43
CA SER A 478 29.65 1.63 13.31
C SER A 478 28.27 1.28 13.91
N ALA A 479 28.04 1.72 15.14
CA ALA A 479 26.72 1.63 15.77
C ALA A 479 25.81 2.75 15.25
N VAL A 480 24.51 2.50 15.17
CA VAL A 480 23.46 3.49 14.87
C VAL A 480 22.33 3.45 15.90
N ASP A 481 21.80 4.61 16.27
CA ASP A 481 20.72 4.71 17.27
C ASP A 481 19.37 4.20 16.74
N ARG A 482 19.16 4.31 15.42
CA ARG A 482 17.96 3.86 14.69
C ARG A 482 18.38 3.35 13.32
N LEU A 483 17.90 2.16 12.95
CA LEU A 483 18.12 1.57 11.63
C LEU A 483 17.11 2.15 10.61
N PRO A 484 17.38 2.10 9.30
CA PRO A 484 16.49 2.65 8.26
C PRO A 484 15.04 2.11 8.25
N TRP A 485 14.77 1.01 8.96
CA TRP A 485 13.45 0.38 9.04
C TRP A 485 12.60 0.75 10.25
N TYR A 486 13.17 1.44 11.24
CA TYR A 486 12.46 1.78 12.48
C TYR A 486 11.95 3.22 12.49
#